data_AF-A0A453LHC6-F1
#
_entry.id   AF-A0A453LHC6-F1
#
_cell.length_a   1.000
_cell.length_b   1.000
_cell.length_c   1.000
_cell.angle_alpha   90.00
_cell.angle_beta   90.00
_cell.angle_gamma   90.00
#
_symmetry.space_group_name_H-M   'P 1'
#
loop_
_entity.id
_entity.type
_entity.pdbx_description
1 polymer ?
#
loop_
_entity_poly.entity_id
_entity_poly.type
_entity_poly.pdbx_seq_one_letter_code
_entity_poly.pdbx_strand_id
1 'polypeptide(L)'
;MKLVMEMKSEAMKTIPQGGDPSEEGVLLTMSALTDEGVMAVKNAACERLLEQRVEIKMKSKKINDFLNRFHVAMPKPHDNRDRPTCIHQAVLEAQAIVAAKEKKKLERDLENENGGAGVYSASLKKHYLLANDEWKEDILPEILDGHNVADFFDPDILERCEELEREEGLRLEEEAAQDAFMIDGHGKLTEEHRDILGKIRKKAMVI
;
A
#
# COMPACT_ATOMS: atom_id res chain seq x y z
N MET A 1 26.94 -35.47 -51.01
CA MET A 1 27.19 -35.45 -49.55
C MET A 1 28.64 -35.13 -49.20
N LYS A 2 29.65 -35.84 -49.75
CA LYS A 2 31.09 -35.57 -49.47
C LYS A 2 31.53 -34.12 -49.73
N LEU A 3 31.21 -33.57 -50.91
CA LEU A 3 31.60 -32.19 -51.26
C LEU A 3 31.03 -31.14 -50.29
N VAL A 4 29.78 -31.31 -49.85
CA VAL A 4 29.13 -30.38 -48.90
C VAL A 4 29.73 -30.51 -47.50
N MET A 5 30.16 -31.72 -47.10
CA MET A 5 30.87 -31.95 -45.84
C MET A 5 32.29 -31.39 -45.89
N GLU A 6 32.98 -31.50 -47.02
CA GLU A 6 34.30 -30.91 -47.25
C GLU A 6 34.22 -29.38 -47.26
N MET A 7 33.26 -28.79 -47.98
CA MET A 7 33.01 -27.34 -47.95
C MET A 7 32.63 -26.83 -46.56
N LYS A 8 31.83 -27.59 -45.79
CA LYS A 8 31.57 -27.28 -44.38
C LYS A 8 32.85 -27.33 -43.55
N SER A 9 33.72 -28.32 -43.76
CA SER A 9 34.97 -28.48 -43.01
C SER A 9 36.03 -27.43 -43.35
N GLU A 10 36.08 -26.96 -44.60
CA GLU A 10 36.94 -25.85 -45.02
C GLU A 10 36.40 -24.51 -44.53
N ALA A 11 35.09 -24.29 -44.59
CA ALA A 11 34.44 -23.13 -43.98
C ALA A 11 34.69 -23.09 -42.45
N MET A 12 34.62 -24.24 -41.77
CA MET A 12 34.93 -24.37 -40.33
C MET A 12 36.40 -24.06 -40.00
N LYS A 13 37.33 -24.24 -40.95
CA LYS A 13 38.75 -23.88 -40.80
C LYS A 13 39.01 -22.39 -41.04
N THR A 14 38.20 -21.73 -41.88
CA THR A 14 38.27 -20.28 -42.11
C THR A 14 37.43 -19.48 -41.12
N ILE A 15 36.50 -20.13 -40.42
CA ILE A 15 35.83 -19.57 -39.25
C ILE A 15 36.91 -19.50 -38.15
N PRO A 16 37.38 -18.31 -37.75
CA PRO A 16 38.21 -18.21 -36.57
C PRO A 16 37.43 -18.82 -35.41
N GLN A 17 37.97 -19.87 -34.79
CA GLN A 17 37.48 -20.40 -33.52
C GLN A 17 37.67 -19.28 -32.48
N GLY A 18 36.72 -18.33 -32.42
CA GLY A 18 36.77 -17.17 -31.55
C GLY A 18 36.95 -15.81 -32.21
N GLY A 19 36.72 -15.65 -33.53
CA GLY A 19 36.63 -14.30 -34.11
C GLY A 19 35.26 -13.68 -33.85
N ASP A 20 35.25 -12.41 -33.47
CA ASP A 20 34.04 -11.66 -33.14
C ASP A 20 33.10 -11.63 -34.38
N PRO A 21 31.80 -11.96 -34.25
CA PRO A 21 30.87 -11.96 -35.38
C PRO A 21 30.73 -10.61 -36.09
N SER A 22 31.34 -9.53 -35.58
CA SER A 22 31.31 -8.20 -36.19
C SER A 22 32.43 -7.94 -37.22
N GLU A 23 33.45 -8.81 -37.32
CA GLU A 23 34.59 -8.55 -38.23
C GLU A 23 34.23 -8.67 -39.72
N GLU A 24 34.85 -7.82 -40.54
CA GLU A 24 34.64 -7.77 -41.98
C GLU A 24 35.19 -9.06 -42.63
N GLY A 25 34.31 -9.90 -43.19
CA GLY A 25 34.69 -11.19 -43.82
C GLY A 25 34.31 -12.46 -43.04
N VAL A 26 33.64 -12.38 -41.89
CA VAL A 26 33.18 -13.58 -41.15
C VAL A 26 32.10 -14.33 -41.92
N LEU A 27 32.34 -15.62 -42.15
CA LEU A 27 31.39 -16.56 -42.75
C LEU A 27 30.63 -17.30 -41.65
N LEU A 28 29.30 -17.21 -41.66
CA LEU A 28 28.43 -17.95 -40.75
C LEU A 28 27.67 -19.05 -41.51
N THR A 29 27.61 -20.24 -40.94
CA THR A 29 26.82 -21.35 -41.50
C THR A 29 25.37 -21.26 -41.02
N MET A 30 24.41 -21.40 -41.94
CA MET A 30 22.98 -21.53 -41.59
C MET A 30 22.33 -22.65 -42.39
N SER A 31 21.33 -23.32 -41.79
CA SER A 31 20.50 -24.30 -42.47
C SER A 31 19.02 -24.04 -42.19
N ALA A 32 18.23 -23.87 -43.25
CA ALA A 32 16.76 -23.78 -43.16
C ALA A 32 16.07 -25.15 -43.05
N LEU A 33 16.84 -26.25 -43.02
CA LEU A 33 16.30 -27.60 -42.84
C LEU A 33 16.37 -28.04 -41.37
N THR A 34 17.44 -27.68 -40.65
CA THR A 34 17.63 -27.99 -39.23
C THR A 34 17.36 -26.80 -38.30
N ASP A 35 17.03 -25.62 -38.86
CA ASP A 35 16.93 -24.32 -38.17
C ASP A 35 18.21 -23.91 -37.40
N GLU A 36 19.32 -24.59 -37.63
CA GLU A 36 20.59 -24.30 -37.01
C GLU A 36 21.22 -23.04 -37.62
N GLY A 37 21.67 -22.13 -36.75
CA GLY A 37 22.41 -20.93 -37.14
C GLY A 37 21.54 -19.79 -37.72
N VAL A 38 20.24 -20.00 -37.95
CA VAL A 38 19.33 -18.96 -38.49
C VAL A 38 19.26 -17.74 -37.56
N MET A 39 19.06 -17.98 -36.26
CA MET A 39 19.04 -16.90 -35.26
C MET A 39 20.42 -16.25 -35.07
N ALA A 40 21.50 -17.02 -35.17
CA ALA A 40 22.86 -16.51 -35.02
C ALA A 40 23.22 -15.53 -36.15
N VAL A 41 22.90 -15.89 -37.41
CA VAL A 41 23.11 -15.01 -38.58
C VAL A 41 22.26 -13.75 -38.46
N LYS A 42 20.98 -13.88 -38.06
CA LYS A 42 20.10 -12.73 -37.85
C LYS A 42 20.70 -11.77 -36.83
N ASN A 43 21.13 -12.26 -35.67
CA ASN A 43 21.69 -11.43 -34.61
C ASN A 43 22.98 -10.72 -35.08
N ALA A 44 23.91 -11.45 -35.70
CA ALA A 44 25.15 -10.89 -36.23
C ALA A 44 24.90 -9.81 -37.30
N ALA A 45 23.96 -10.04 -38.22
CA ALA A 45 23.59 -9.05 -39.23
C ALA A 45 22.94 -7.79 -38.62
N CYS A 46 22.06 -7.96 -37.63
CA CYS A 46 21.43 -6.85 -36.93
C CYS A 46 22.42 -6.02 -36.12
N GLU A 47 23.38 -6.67 -35.45
CA GLU A 47 24.38 -6.02 -34.61
C GLU A 47 25.36 -5.18 -35.45
N ARG A 48 25.89 -5.75 -36.55
CA ARG A 48 26.72 -5.01 -37.52
C ARG A 48 26.02 -3.77 -38.08
N LEU A 49 24.76 -3.92 -38.47
CA LEU A 49 23.97 -2.81 -38.99
C LEU A 49 23.68 -1.77 -37.91
N LEU A 50 23.50 -2.20 -36.65
CA LEU A 50 23.31 -1.31 -35.52
C LEU A 50 24.57 -0.50 -35.22
N GLU A 51 25.76 -1.12 -35.22
CA GLU A 51 27.05 -0.44 -35.07
C GLU A 51 27.24 0.67 -36.11
N GLN A 52 27.05 0.35 -37.39
CA GLN A 52 27.12 1.34 -38.47
C GLN A 52 26.13 2.50 -38.26
N ARG A 53 24.89 2.18 -37.87
CA ARG A 53 23.86 3.21 -37.60
C ARG A 53 24.20 4.06 -36.39
N VAL A 54 24.74 3.48 -35.33
CA VAL A 54 25.18 4.18 -34.13
C VAL A 54 26.35 5.10 -34.45
N GLU A 55 27.32 4.67 -35.25
CA GLU A 55 28.44 5.51 -35.67
C GLU A 55 27.98 6.73 -36.47
N ILE A 56 27.05 6.54 -37.42
CA ILE A 56 26.43 7.65 -38.17
C ILE A 56 25.66 8.58 -37.23
N LYS A 57 24.94 8.03 -36.25
CA LYS A 57 24.16 8.81 -35.28
C LYS A 57 25.05 9.59 -34.31
N MET A 58 26.17 9.02 -33.89
CA MET A 58 27.21 9.64 -33.06
C MET A 58 27.87 10.82 -33.78
N LYS A 59 28.11 10.70 -35.09
CA LYS A 59 28.59 11.81 -35.93
C LYS A 59 27.54 12.90 -36.14
N SER A 60 26.27 12.64 -35.84
CA SER A 60 25.17 13.59 -36.03
C SER A 60 24.95 14.48 -34.80
N LYS A 61 24.55 15.74 -35.02
CA LYS A 61 24.26 16.69 -33.92
C LYS A 61 23.00 16.34 -33.11
N LYS A 62 22.14 15.45 -33.62
CA LYS A 62 20.91 14.99 -32.96
C LYS A 62 21.16 14.15 -31.71
N ILE A 63 22.40 13.73 -31.46
CA ILE A 63 22.74 12.98 -30.24
C ILE A 63 22.52 13.80 -28.97
N ASN A 64 22.72 15.12 -29.04
CA ASN A 64 22.55 16.03 -27.89
C ASN A 64 21.11 16.05 -27.36
N ASP A 65 20.11 15.87 -28.24
CA ASP A 65 18.69 15.83 -27.86
C ASP A 65 18.36 14.60 -26.98
N PHE A 66 19.14 13.53 -27.08
CA PHE A 66 18.92 12.27 -26.35
C PHE A 66 19.94 12.03 -25.23
N LEU A 67 20.97 12.86 -25.10
CA LEU A 67 22.08 12.66 -24.16
C LEU A 67 21.59 12.50 -22.71
N ASN A 68 20.54 13.26 -22.35
CA ASN A 68 19.90 13.18 -21.04
C ASN A 68 19.28 11.81 -20.73
N ARG A 69 18.90 11.03 -21.75
CA ARG A 69 18.35 9.67 -21.59
C ARG A 69 19.43 8.60 -21.43
N PHE A 70 20.62 8.86 -21.95
CA PHE A 70 21.78 7.96 -21.83
C PHE A 70 22.54 8.19 -20.52
N HIS A 71 22.51 9.42 -20.00
CA HIS A 71 23.21 9.77 -18.78
C HIS A 71 22.54 9.13 -17.55
N VAL A 72 23.19 8.12 -16.98
CA VAL A 72 22.83 7.56 -15.67
C VAL A 72 23.54 8.35 -14.58
N ALA A 73 22.78 9.03 -13.71
CA ALA A 73 23.34 9.80 -12.62
C ALA A 73 23.92 8.86 -11.55
N MET A 74 25.23 8.94 -11.32
CA MET A 74 25.90 8.22 -10.23
C MET A 74 25.85 9.07 -8.95
N PRO A 75 25.13 8.63 -7.90
CA PRO A 75 25.01 9.38 -6.66
C PRO A 75 26.38 9.48 -5.97
N LYS A 76 26.78 10.69 -5.59
CA LYS A 76 27.98 10.91 -4.79
C LYS A 76 27.70 10.49 -3.34
N PRO A 77 28.59 9.72 -2.68
CA PRO A 77 28.43 9.40 -1.27
C PRO A 77 28.38 10.69 -0.45
N HIS A 78 27.23 10.93 0.21
CA HIS A 78 27.01 12.12 1.04
C HIS A 78 27.07 11.78 2.54
N ASP A 79 26.53 10.63 2.93
CA ASP A 79 26.45 10.18 4.33
C ASP A 79 27.23 8.87 4.52
N ASN A 80 27.74 8.63 5.74
CA ASN A 80 28.28 7.32 6.16
C ASN A 80 27.16 6.37 6.67
N ARG A 81 25.98 6.40 6.05
CA ARG A 81 24.85 5.53 6.41
C ARG A 81 24.57 4.59 5.25
N ASP A 82 24.63 3.29 5.53
CA ASP A 82 24.22 2.28 4.57
C ASP A 82 22.70 2.27 4.44
N ARG A 83 22.22 2.30 3.19
CA ARG A 83 20.80 2.20 2.83
C ARG A 83 20.60 0.92 2.02
N PRO A 84 20.68 -0.27 2.65
CA PRO A 84 20.54 -1.53 1.93
C PRO A 84 19.11 -1.70 1.40
N THR A 85 18.97 -2.48 0.33
CA THR A 85 17.65 -2.87 -0.17
C THR A 85 17.00 -3.84 0.82
N CYS A 86 15.82 -3.50 1.34
CA CYS A 86 15.07 -4.37 2.24
C CYS A 86 14.09 -5.22 1.45
N ILE A 87 14.50 -6.43 1.06
CA ILE A 87 13.62 -7.45 0.44
C ILE A 87 13.25 -8.45 1.54
N HIS A 88 11.97 -8.59 1.84
CA HIS A 88 11.51 -9.55 2.84
C HIS A 88 11.66 -10.99 2.32
N GLN A 89 12.06 -11.89 3.23
CA GLN A 89 12.29 -13.31 2.93
C GLN A 89 11.09 -13.99 2.27
N ALA A 90 9.86 -13.64 2.69
CA ALA A 90 8.62 -14.15 2.11
C ALA A 90 8.51 -13.91 0.58
N VAL A 91 9.10 -12.83 0.06
CA VAL A 91 9.10 -12.53 -1.38
C VAL A 91 10.04 -13.47 -2.14
N LEU A 92 11.20 -13.79 -1.57
CA LEU A 92 12.17 -14.72 -2.18
C LEU A 92 11.61 -16.14 -2.22
N GLU A 93 10.94 -16.56 -1.15
CA GLU A 93 10.25 -17.85 -1.09
C GLU A 93 9.07 -17.91 -2.08
N ALA A 94 8.28 -16.84 -2.18
CA ALA A 94 7.20 -16.76 -3.17
C ALA A 94 7.71 -16.88 -4.62
N GLN A 95 8.85 -16.26 -4.94
CA GLN A 95 9.46 -16.40 -6.27
C GLN A 95 9.89 -17.85 -6.56
N ALA A 96 10.43 -18.56 -5.57
CA ALA A 96 10.79 -19.97 -5.69
C ALA A 96 9.56 -20.87 -5.92
N ILE A 97 8.46 -20.62 -5.20
CA ILE A 97 7.19 -21.35 -5.36
C ILE A 97 6.60 -21.13 -6.76
N VAL A 98 6.62 -19.90 -7.27
CA VAL A 98 6.18 -19.59 -8.63
C VAL A 98 7.05 -20.30 -9.67
N ALA A 99 8.37 -20.35 -9.46
CA ALA A 99 9.29 -21.10 -10.32
C ALA A 99 9.00 -22.61 -10.29
N ALA A 100 8.59 -23.15 -9.13
CA ALA A 100 8.12 -24.53 -8.95
C ALA A 100 6.72 -24.80 -9.56
N LYS A 101 6.05 -23.78 -10.13
CA LYS A 101 4.73 -23.84 -10.78
C LYS A 101 3.57 -24.25 -9.87
N GLU A 102 3.73 -24.19 -8.55
CA GLU A 102 2.61 -24.38 -7.63
C GLU A 102 1.72 -23.14 -7.65
N LYS A 103 0.51 -23.28 -8.21
CA LYS A 103 -0.44 -22.16 -8.31
C LYS A 103 -1.34 -22.13 -7.07
N LYS A 104 -1.20 -21.06 -6.28
CA LYS A 104 -2.18 -20.73 -5.24
C LYS A 104 -3.51 -20.35 -5.90
N LYS A 105 -4.64 -20.79 -5.32
CA LYS A 105 -5.97 -20.32 -5.73
C LYS A 105 -6.05 -18.80 -5.53
N LEU A 106 -6.41 -18.08 -6.59
CA LEU A 106 -6.63 -16.64 -6.55
C LEU A 106 -8.10 -16.35 -6.27
N GLU A 107 -8.39 -15.12 -5.84
CA GLU A 107 -9.78 -14.68 -5.62
C GLU A 107 -10.61 -14.74 -6.92
N ARG A 108 -9.96 -14.59 -8.08
CA ARG A 108 -10.58 -14.79 -9.40
C ARG A 108 -11.04 -16.24 -9.64
N ASP A 109 -10.28 -17.21 -9.13
CA ASP A 109 -10.68 -18.62 -9.25
C ASP A 109 -11.89 -18.91 -8.35
N LEU A 110 -11.91 -18.34 -7.13
CA LEU A 110 -13.03 -18.43 -6.21
C LEU A 110 -14.29 -17.75 -6.76
N GLU A 111 -14.15 -16.60 -7.43
CA GLU A 111 -15.24 -15.91 -8.12
C GLU A 111 -15.86 -16.81 -9.19
N ASN A 112 -15.04 -17.42 -10.05
CA ASN A 112 -15.50 -18.33 -11.10
C ASN A 112 -16.20 -19.58 -10.52
N GLU A 113 -15.70 -20.11 -9.39
CA GLU A 113 -16.31 -21.24 -8.68
C GLU A 113 -17.67 -20.87 -8.06
N ASN A 114 -17.84 -19.63 -7.58
CA ASN A 114 -19.01 -19.18 -6.82
C ASN A 114 -20.04 -18.37 -7.64
N GLY A 115 -20.15 -18.64 -8.94
CA GLY A 115 -21.20 -18.06 -9.79
C GLY A 115 -20.75 -16.91 -10.71
N GLY A 116 -19.46 -16.59 -10.71
CA GLY A 116 -18.84 -15.68 -11.67
C GLY A 116 -19.14 -14.20 -11.43
N ALA A 117 -18.67 -13.38 -12.37
CA ALA A 117 -18.75 -11.92 -12.29
C ALA A 117 -20.20 -11.43 -12.19
N GLY A 118 -20.47 -10.63 -11.16
CA GLY A 118 -21.78 -10.04 -10.91
C GLY A 118 -22.68 -10.83 -9.96
N VAL A 119 -22.35 -12.10 -9.64
CA VAL A 119 -23.07 -12.91 -8.64
C VAL A 119 -22.25 -13.05 -7.36
N TYR A 120 -20.95 -13.31 -7.50
CA TYR A 120 -20.04 -13.41 -6.36
C TYR A 120 -19.84 -12.06 -5.67
N SER A 121 -20.05 -12.01 -4.35
CA SER A 121 -19.72 -10.86 -3.51
C SER A 121 -18.55 -11.21 -2.60
N ALA A 122 -17.39 -10.61 -2.85
CA ALA A 122 -16.20 -10.83 -2.04
C ALA A 122 -16.33 -10.08 -0.70
N SER A 123 -16.22 -10.80 0.43
CA SER A 123 -16.16 -10.17 1.75
C SER A 123 -14.84 -9.42 1.93
N LEU A 124 -14.93 -8.11 2.21
CA LEU A 124 -13.77 -7.26 2.49
C LEU A 124 -13.12 -7.59 3.84
N LYS A 125 -13.87 -8.19 4.78
CA LYS A 125 -13.42 -8.49 6.15
C LYS A 125 -12.62 -9.79 6.26
N LYS A 126 -12.71 -10.68 5.27
CA LYS A 126 -12.11 -12.03 5.23
C LYS A 126 -10.61 -12.07 5.59
N HIS A 127 -9.86 -11.06 5.17
CA HIS A 127 -8.39 -11.01 5.29
C HIS A 127 -7.90 -10.06 6.38
N TYR A 128 -8.76 -9.61 7.29
CA TYR A 128 -8.33 -8.79 8.42
C TYR A 128 -7.46 -9.61 9.39
N LEU A 129 -6.44 -8.95 9.93
CA LEU A 129 -5.55 -9.49 10.96
C LEU A 129 -6.00 -8.89 12.29
N LEU A 130 -6.83 -9.64 13.01
CA LEU A 130 -7.37 -9.27 14.32
C LEU A 130 -6.80 -10.22 15.38
N ALA A 131 -6.89 -9.82 16.66
CA ALA A 131 -6.49 -10.68 17.77
C ALA A 131 -7.33 -11.96 17.87
N ASN A 132 -8.61 -11.86 17.50
CA ASN A 132 -9.54 -12.97 17.48
C ASN A 132 -10.27 -13.01 16.13
N ASP A 133 -10.31 -14.19 15.49
CA ASP A 133 -10.87 -14.33 14.15
C ASP A 133 -12.40 -14.23 14.12
N GLU A 134 -13.05 -14.53 15.24
CA GLU A 134 -14.52 -14.48 15.38
C GLU A 134 -15.06 -13.05 15.20
N TRP A 135 -14.30 -12.04 15.65
CA TRP A 135 -14.70 -10.63 15.60
C TRP A 135 -14.64 -10.01 14.20
N LYS A 136 -14.20 -10.77 13.19
CA LYS A 136 -14.13 -10.28 11.81
C LYS A 136 -15.49 -9.87 11.27
N GLU A 137 -16.54 -10.58 11.65
CA GLU A 137 -17.88 -10.34 11.10
C GLU A 137 -18.68 -9.31 11.92
N ASP A 138 -18.20 -8.94 13.09
CA ASP A 138 -18.88 -7.98 13.97
C ASP A 138 -19.09 -6.62 13.28
N ILE A 139 -20.19 -5.96 13.65
CA ILE A 139 -20.59 -4.66 13.12
C ILE A 139 -20.24 -3.60 14.17
N LEU A 140 -19.35 -2.68 13.79
CA LEU A 140 -18.98 -1.54 14.62
C LEU A 140 -20.11 -0.49 14.56
N PRO A 141 -20.64 -0.01 15.70
CA PRO A 141 -21.56 1.12 15.69
C PRO A 141 -20.83 2.39 15.23
N GLU A 142 -21.39 3.09 14.26
CA GLU A 142 -20.80 4.31 13.70
C GLU A 142 -21.30 5.57 14.42
N ILE A 143 -22.60 5.63 14.75
CA ILE A 143 -23.26 6.80 15.31
C ILE A 143 -24.03 6.41 16.56
N LEU A 144 -23.84 7.16 17.64
CA LEU A 144 -24.58 7.04 18.89
C LEU A 144 -25.00 8.44 19.37
N ASP A 145 -26.31 8.65 19.58
CA ASP A 145 -26.87 9.93 20.08
C ASP A 145 -26.38 11.20 19.35
N GLY A 146 -26.27 11.12 18.02
CA GLY A 146 -25.83 12.22 17.17
C GLY A 146 -24.31 12.48 17.16
N HIS A 147 -23.54 11.65 17.88
CA HIS A 147 -22.09 11.70 17.92
C HIS A 147 -21.49 10.49 17.17
N ASN A 148 -20.31 10.69 16.59
CA ASN A 148 -19.56 9.61 15.94
C ASN A 148 -18.80 8.81 17.00
N VAL A 149 -18.98 7.49 17.00
CA VAL A 149 -18.30 6.59 17.95
C VAL A 149 -16.79 6.58 17.73
N ALA A 150 -16.33 6.76 16.48
CA ALA A 150 -14.91 6.72 16.16
C ALA A 150 -14.10 7.86 16.81
N ASP A 151 -14.77 8.97 17.15
CA ASP A 151 -14.13 10.12 17.79
C ASP A 151 -13.76 9.84 19.26
N PHE A 152 -14.29 8.76 19.85
CA PHE A 152 -14.09 8.37 21.25
C PHE A 152 -13.27 7.07 21.40
N PHE A 153 -12.70 6.52 20.32
CA PHE A 153 -11.82 5.34 20.40
C PHE A 153 -10.39 5.73 20.76
N ASP A 154 -10.12 5.70 22.07
CA ASP A 154 -8.79 5.92 22.63
C ASP A 154 -8.35 4.70 23.48
N PRO A 155 -7.08 4.27 23.42
CA PRO A 155 -6.59 3.15 24.24
C PRO A 155 -6.63 3.45 25.75
N ASP A 156 -6.62 4.73 26.13
CA ASP A 156 -6.62 5.26 27.50
C ASP A 156 -8.01 5.80 27.93
N ILE A 157 -9.08 5.52 27.17
CA ILE A 157 -10.41 6.11 27.43
C ILE A 157 -10.93 5.83 28.85
N LEU A 158 -10.69 4.62 29.38
CA LEU A 158 -11.15 4.23 30.72
C LEU A 158 -10.47 5.04 31.83
N GLU A 159 -9.18 5.34 31.68
CA GLU A 159 -8.42 6.14 32.65
C GLU A 159 -8.94 7.58 32.65
N ARG A 160 -9.17 8.15 31.45
CA ARG A 160 -9.75 9.50 31.32
C ARG A 160 -11.16 9.58 31.90
N CYS A 161 -11.99 8.53 31.73
CA CYS A 161 -13.32 8.47 32.34
C CYS A 161 -13.22 8.43 33.87
N GLU A 162 -12.31 7.65 34.45
CA GLU A 162 -12.12 7.60 35.90
C GLU A 162 -11.66 8.95 36.48
N GLU A 163 -10.77 9.66 35.77
CA GLU A 163 -10.36 11.01 36.14
C GLU A 163 -11.53 12.00 36.14
N LEU A 164 -12.36 11.94 35.11
CA LEU A 164 -13.53 12.80 34.97
C LEU A 164 -14.58 12.52 36.06
N GLU A 165 -14.87 11.24 36.34
CA GLU A 165 -15.79 10.84 37.41
C GLU A 165 -15.31 11.33 38.79
N ARG A 166 -14.00 11.34 39.04
CA ARG A 166 -13.41 11.86 40.27
C ARG A 166 -13.58 13.39 40.38
N GLU A 167 -13.36 14.11 39.29
CA GLU A 167 -13.56 15.57 39.24
C GLU A 167 -15.04 15.92 39.43
N GLU A 168 -15.95 15.23 38.73
CA GLU A 168 -17.39 15.43 38.87
C GLU A 168 -17.90 15.10 40.28
N GLY A 169 -17.37 14.04 40.91
CA GLY A 169 -17.69 13.68 42.29
C GLY A 169 -17.34 14.78 43.29
N LEU A 170 -16.14 15.36 43.17
CA LEU A 170 -15.72 16.51 44.00
C LEU A 170 -16.63 17.71 43.76
N ARG A 171 -16.97 18.00 42.50
CA ARG A 171 -17.87 19.11 42.14
C ARG A 171 -19.27 18.92 42.72
N LEU A 172 -19.78 17.69 42.74
CA LEU A 172 -21.11 17.38 43.29
C LEU A 172 -21.12 17.48 44.82
N GLU A 173 -20.05 17.06 45.50
CA GLU A 173 -19.90 17.26 46.95
C GLU A 173 -19.86 18.74 47.33
N GLU A 174 -19.16 19.57 46.54
CA GLU A 174 -19.17 21.01 46.71
C GLU A 174 -20.56 21.62 46.48
N GLU A 175 -21.26 21.21 45.43
CA GLU A 175 -22.62 21.65 45.13
C GLU A 175 -23.60 21.23 46.25
N ALA A 176 -23.49 19.99 46.75
CA ALA A 176 -24.29 19.51 47.88
C ALA A 176 -23.96 20.25 49.19
N ALA A 177 -22.69 20.60 49.43
CA ALA A 177 -22.27 21.40 50.57
C ALA A 177 -22.80 22.84 50.46
N GLN A 178 -22.78 23.43 49.26
CA GLN A 178 -23.37 24.74 49.00
C GLN A 178 -24.90 24.70 49.19
N ASP A 179 -25.60 23.72 48.66
CA ASP A 179 -27.05 23.56 48.83
C ASP A 179 -27.42 23.32 50.30
N ALA A 180 -26.67 22.48 51.03
CA ALA A 180 -26.86 22.30 52.46
C ALA A 180 -26.65 23.60 53.24
N PHE A 181 -25.66 24.41 52.86
CA PHE A 181 -25.42 25.73 53.44
C PHE A 181 -26.53 26.74 53.11
N MET A 182 -27.07 26.71 51.89
CA MET A 182 -28.20 27.54 51.46
C MET A 182 -29.52 27.15 52.14
N ILE A 183 -29.68 25.88 52.54
CA ILE A 183 -30.86 25.41 53.30
C ILE A 183 -30.84 25.91 54.75
N ASP A 184 -29.67 26.12 55.37
CA ASP A 184 -29.52 26.62 56.74
C ASP A 184 -29.53 28.17 56.84
N GLY A 185 -29.28 28.86 55.71
CA GLY A 185 -29.33 30.32 55.61
C GLY A 185 -30.75 30.89 55.45
N HIS A 186 -31.55 30.91 56.52
CA HIS A 186 -32.64 31.89 56.76
C HIS A 186 -33.58 32.30 55.58
N GLY A 187 -33.84 31.43 54.59
CA GLY A 187 -34.56 31.81 53.36
C GLY A 187 -35.98 31.28 53.20
N LYS A 188 -36.44 30.35 54.05
CA LYS A 188 -37.83 29.87 53.99
C LYS A 188 -38.73 30.87 54.73
N LEU A 189 -39.48 31.67 53.98
CA LEU A 189 -40.58 32.48 54.50
C LEU A 189 -41.48 31.55 55.34
N THR A 190 -41.46 31.72 56.67
CA THR A 190 -42.29 30.93 57.59
C THR A 190 -43.75 30.96 57.13
N GLU A 191 -44.51 29.90 57.38
CA GLU A 191 -45.87 29.77 56.87
C GLU A 191 -46.73 31.00 57.17
N GLU A 192 -46.53 31.61 58.34
CA GLU A 192 -47.18 32.86 58.75
C GLU A 192 -46.87 34.05 57.83
N HIS A 193 -45.61 34.21 57.39
CA HIS A 193 -45.23 35.28 56.49
C HIS A 193 -45.79 35.08 55.07
N ARG A 194 -45.94 33.82 54.60
CA ARG A 194 -46.64 33.50 53.34
C ARG A 194 -48.12 33.87 53.41
N ASP A 195 -48.77 33.57 54.53
CA ASP A 195 -50.17 33.92 54.76
C ASP A 195 -50.40 35.43 54.83
N ILE A 196 -49.50 36.17 55.47
CA ILE A 196 -49.54 37.64 55.51
C ILE A 196 -49.38 38.22 54.10
N LEU A 197 -48.43 37.72 53.30
CA LEU A 197 -48.25 38.17 51.91
C LEU A 197 -49.49 37.87 51.05
N GLY A 198 -50.12 36.71 51.24
CA GLY A 198 -51.36 36.34 50.58
C GLY A 198 -52.54 37.27 50.94
N LYS A 199 -52.64 37.65 52.21
CA LYS A 199 -53.64 38.64 52.69
C LYS A 199 -53.39 40.03 52.09
N ILE A 200 -52.13 40.46 52.00
CA ILE A 200 -51.76 41.74 51.37
C ILE A 200 -52.11 41.74 49.88
N ARG A 201 -51.80 40.67 49.14
CA ARG A 201 -52.18 40.53 47.72
C ARG A 201 -53.69 40.55 47.51
N LYS A 202 -54.46 39.80 48.32
CA LYS A 202 -55.93 39.83 48.25
C LYS A 202 -56.50 41.22 48.53
N LYS A 203 -55.94 41.95 49.51
CA LYS A 203 -56.36 43.31 49.83
C LYS A 203 -56.01 44.31 48.73
N ALA A 204 -54.85 44.18 48.09
CA ALA A 204 -54.43 45.01 46.95
C ALA A 204 -55.25 44.73 45.68
N MET A 205 -55.89 43.56 45.57
CA MET A 205 -56.79 43.20 44.46
C MET A 205 -58.23 43.71 44.66
N VAL A 206 -58.59 44.04 45.90
CA VAL A 206 -59.93 44.49 46.29
C VAL A 206 -60.01 46.03 46.40
N ILE A 207 -58.86 46.71 46.43
CA ILE A 207 -58.74 48.16 46.21
C ILE A 207 -58.64 48.43 44.72
#